data_AF-A0A3A5JKN9-F1
#
_entry.id   AF-A0A3A5JKN9-F1
#
_cell.length_a   1.000
_cell.length_b   1.000
_cell.length_c   1.000
_cell.angle_alpha   90.00
_cell.angle_beta   90.00
_cell.angle_gamma   90.00
#
_symmetry.space_group_name_H-M   'P 1'
#
loop_
_entity.id
_entity.type
_entity.pdbx_description
1 polymer ?
#
loop_
_entity_poly.entity_id
_entity_poly.type
_entity_poly.pdbx_seq_one_letter_code
_entity_poly.pdbx_strand_id
1 'polypeptide(L)'
;MQQRLRGVLDRAFLVAGCLLHWLVARLPLARDPDLWVFGTRSGQGFADNAKYLFLHVAANHPEVRAVWLSTDPEVVDTLRARGYEAHHTRSLRGLRANLRAGVVLFTHGLRDVNLWLSGGARAVLLWHGTPLKHISWDSHFPGEPLPVRLAHAYAHDVLDHITIPAEAMTPAFVSGLRVDPDVLAITGYPRNDALVGSIADGDIGLDGASLRAVEELAADHRLVLSLPTFRDAGESVLETLDTAALDELLERHDAYLLVKPHPNEPLESGALAGDRIRGLPASVDSHALLPLADALLTDYSSVFFDYLLLDRPVLFYAPDLERYRAERGFYFDYDEVTPGPVARTNPELLAALDRILGPEADKFAAERTRVRERFCDTRPDRAERVFRTIRDHENKKVRISP
;
A
#
# COMPACT_ATOMS: atom_id res chain seq x y z
N MET A 1 12.78 -9.67 -24.89
CA MET A 1 13.92 -10.47 -24.41
C MET A 1 14.42 -10.03 -23.03
N GLN A 2 14.61 -8.71 -22.79
CA GLN A 2 15.07 -8.18 -21.49
C GLN A 2 14.11 -8.42 -20.32
N GLN A 3 12.78 -8.26 -20.48
CA GLN A 3 11.80 -8.55 -19.42
C GLN A 3 11.77 -10.03 -19.01
N ARG A 4 11.86 -10.97 -19.98
CA ARG A 4 11.92 -12.41 -19.69
C ARG A 4 13.19 -12.78 -18.93
N LEU A 5 14.34 -12.23 -19.32
CA LEU A 5 15.61 -12.45 -18.63
C LEU A 5 15.57 -11.88 -17.19
N ARG A 6 14.99 -10.68 -17.01
CA ARG A 6 14.77 -10.07 -15.70
C ARG A 6 13.91 -10.95 -14.79
N GLY A 7 12.78 -11.46 -15.29
CA GLY A 7 11.92 -12.37 -14.53
C GLY A 7 12.62 -13.68 -14.12
N VAL A 8 13.47 -14.24 -14.98
CA VAL A 8 14.27 -15.43 -14.64
C VAL A 8 15.28 -15.12 -13.52
N LEU A 9 15.98 -13.99 -13.62
CA LEU A 9 16.96 -13.57 -12.60
C LEU A 9 16.27 -13.26 -11.25
N ASP A 10 15.11 -12.60 -11.28
CA ASP A 10 14.34 -12.31 -10.06
C ASP A 10 13.89 -13.59 -9.35
N ARG A 11 13.42 -14.59 -10.11
CA ARG A 11 13.05 -15.91 -9.57
C ARG A 11 14.26 -16.64 -8.97
N ALA A 12 15.39 -16.66 -9.68
CA ALA A 12 16.62 -17.27 -9.18
C ALA A 12 17.13 -16.59 -7.90
N PHE A 13 17.07 -15.26 -7.86
CA PHE A 13 17.44 -14.46 -6.70
C PHE A 13 16.56 -14.78 -5.49
N LEU A 14 15.24 -14.90 -5.67
CA LEU A 14 14.33 -15.28 -4.58
C LEU A 14 14.70 -16.65 -4.01
N VAL A 15 14.86 -17.66 -4.87
CA VAL A 15 15.19 -19.02 -4.43
C VAL A 15 16.52 -19.06 -3.68
N ALA A 16 17.58 -18.48 -4.26
CA ALA A 16 18.89 -18.42 -3.62
C ALA A 16 18.86 -17.61 -2.32
N GLY A 17 18.11 -16.51 -2.31
CA GLY A 17 17.90 -15.67 -1.15
C GLY A 17 17.22 -16.41 -0.01
N CYS A 18 16.16 -17.17 -0.26
CA CYS A 18 15.48 -17.98 0.75
C CYS A 18 16.40 -19.08 1.33
N LEU A 19 17.23 -19.71 0.49
CA LEU A 19 18.24 -20.67 0.96
C LEU A 19 19.27 -20.00 1.89
N LEU A 20 19.76 -18.81 1.54
CA LEU A 20 20.69 -18.06 2.38
C LEU A 20 20.02 -17.56 3.66
N HIS A 21 18.77 -17.10 3.61
CA HIS A 21 17.99 -16.73 4.80
C HIS A 21 17.89 -17.92 5.77
N TRP A 22 17.58 -19.12 5.25
CA TRP A 22 17.52 -20.36 6.03
C TRP A 22 18.86 -20.73 6.67
N LEU A 23 19.98 -20.52 5.96
CA LEU A 23 21.33 -20.75 6.48
C LEU A 23 21.68 -19.74 7.58
N VAL A 24 21.44 -18.45 7.34
CA VAL A 24 21.74 -17.36 8.29
C VAL A 24 20.93 -17.52 9.58
N ALA A 25 19.67 -17.97 9.48
CA ALA A 25 18.81 -18.24 10.64
C ALA A 25 19.37 -19.33 11.59
N ARG A 26 20.32 -20.15 11.14
CA ARG A 26 20.98 -21.20 11.95
C ARG A 26 22.33 -20.80 12.51
N LEU A 27 22.83 -19.62 12.12
CA LEU A 27 24.07 -19.10 12.68
C LEU A 27 23.78 -18.56 14.09
N PRO A 28 24.68 -18.77 15.06
CA PRO A 28 24.53 -18.26 16.44
C PRO A 28 24.84 -16.76 16.50
N LEU A 29 24.07 -15.97 15.76
CA LEU A 29 24.21 -14.52 15.70
C LEU A 29 23.42 -13.88 16.85
N ALA A 30 24.10 -13.06 17.65
CA ALA A 30 23.44 -12.25 18.67
C ALA A 30 22.58 -11.17 17.99
N ARG A 31 21.27 -11.38 18.01
CA ARG A 31 20.25 -10.43 17.56
C ARG A 31 19.92 -9.47 18.70
N ASP A 32 19.72 -8.21 18.34
CA ASP A 32 19.42 -7.11 19.25
C ASP A 32 17.91 -6.81 19.18
N PRO A 33 17.11 -7.19 20.19
CA PRO A 33 15.64 -7.06 20.15
C PRO A 33 15.18 -5.61 20.00
N ASP A 34 16.00 -4.66 20.45
CA ASP A 34 15.72 -3.23 20.39
C ASP A 34 16.24 -2.58 19.09
N LEU A 35 16.85 -3.34 18.17
CA LEU A 35 17.24 -2.87 16.84
C LEU A 35 16.22 -3.31 15.79
N TRP A 36 15.47 -2.34 15.27
CA TRP A 36 14.42 -2.57 14.29
C TRP A 36 14.83 -2.01 12.93
N VAL A 37 14.71 -2.82 11.89
CA VAL A 37 15.07 -2.44 10.53
C VAL A 37 13.84 -2.37 9.64
N PHE A 38 13.71 -1.28 8.90
CA PHE A 38 12.57 -0.99 8.04
C PHE A 38 12.98 -0.91 6.57
N GLY A 39 12.07 -1.29 5.68
CA GLY A 39 12.19 -1.07 4.24
C GLY A 39 10.83 -1.22 3.55
N THR A 40 10.75 -0.77 2.30
CA THR A 40 9.53 -0.90 1.47
C THR A 40 9.90 -0.99 -0.01
N ARG A 41 9.05 -1.60 -0.85
CA ARG A 41 9.15 -1.63 -2.32
C ARG A 41 10.55 -2.06 -2.83
N SER A 42 11.01 -3.24 -2.41
CA SER A 42 12.35 -3.76 -2.73
C SER A 42 13.51 -2.87 -2.27
N GLY A 43 13.29 -2.05 -1.25
CA GLY A 43 14.25 -1.12 -0.67
C GLY A 43 14.30 0.24 -1.37
N GLN A 44 13.44 0.53 -2.34
CA GLN A 44 13.53 1.76 -3.12
C GLN A 44 12.79 2.95 -2.51
N GLY A 45 11.75 2.72 -1.70
CA GLY A 45 10.89 3.80 -1.22
C GLY A 45 11.18 4.25 0.21
N PHE A 46 10.62 5.40 0.58
CA PHE A 46 10.25 5.79 1.94
C PHE A 46 8.76 6.15 1.94
N ALA A 47 7.91 5.14 2.08
CA ALA A 47 6.47 5.25 1.88
C ALA A 47 5.69 4.14 2.60
N ASP A 48 4.36 4.21 2.52
CA ASP A 48 3.43 3.17 2.97
C ASP A 48 3.50 2.92 4.50
N ASN A 49 2.93 1.80 4.97
CA ASN A 49 2.86 1.42 6.38
C ASN A 49 4.23 1.44 7.08
N ALA A 50 5.30 1.04 6.38
CA ALA A 50 6.66 1.05 6.91
C ALA A 50 7.13 2.47 7.28
N LYS A 51 6.87 3.48 6.43
CA LYS A 51 7.24 4.88 6.72
C LYS A 51 6.57 5.37 7.98
N TYR A 52 5.26 5.22 8.08
CA TYR A 52 4.51 5.80 9.19
C TYR A 52 4.76 5.07 10.51
N LEU A 53 5.00 3.75 10.47
CA LEU A 53 5.47 3.03 11.66
C LEU A 53 6.90 3.43 12.04
N PHE A 54 7.81 3.61 11.08
CA PHE A 54 9.18 4.07 11.33
C PHE A 54 9.20 5.43 12.04
N LEU A 55 8.44 6.40 11.51
CA LEU A 55 8.32 7.74 12.09
C LEU A 55 7.73 7.66 13.52
N HIS A 56 6.68 6.86 13.71
CA HIS A 56 6.08 6.64 15.03
C HIS A 56 7.09 6.07 16.04
N VAL A 57 7.82 5.02 15.66
CA VAL A 57 8.82 4.39 16.54
C VAL A 57 9.95 5.35 16.86
N ALA A 58 10.48 6.05 15.86
CA ALA A 58 11.57 7.00 16.08
C ALA A 58 11.17 8.17 16.99
N ALA A 59 9.92 8.62 16.92
CA ALA A 59 9.41 9.72 17.73
C ALA A 59 9.02 9.31 19.16
N ASN A 60 8.38 8.14 19.32
CA ASN A 60 7.70 7.78 20.57
C ASN A 60 8.41 6.67 21.38
N HIS A 61 9.34 5.94 20.76
CA HIS A 61 9.98 4.77 21.37
C HIS A 61 11.51 4.85 21.27
N PRO A 62 12.16 5.78 21.99
CA PRO A 62 13.61 5.98 21.95
C PRO A 62 14.41 4.78 22.48
N GLU A 63 13.76 3.86 23.21
CA GLU A 63 14.34 2.58 23.61
C GLU A 63 14.55 1.65 22.41
N VAL A 64 13.83 1.86 21.29
CA VAL A 64 14.01 1.12 20.05
C VAL A 64 14.84 1.93 19.07
N ARG A 65 15.98 1.35 18.68
CA ARG A 65 16.81 1.87 17.60
C ARG A 65 16.17 1.52 16.25
N ALA A 66 15.40 2.45 15.70
CA ALA A 66 14.83 2.34 14.36
C ALA A 66 15.84 2.71 13.27
N VAL A 67 16.04 1.81 12.29
CA VAL A 67 16.97 2.01 11.17
C VAL A 67 16.27 1.78 9.84
N TRP A 68 16.34 2.76 8.94
CA TRP A 68 15.83 2.60 7.58
C TRP A 68 16.90 2.01 6.65
N LEU A 69 16.55 0.99 5.88
CA LEU A 69 17.40 0.47 4.81
C LEU A 69 16.82 0.78 3.45
N SER A 70 17.67 1.31 2.56
CA SER A 70 17.28 1.58 1.18
C SER A 70 18.37 1.18 0.18
N THR A 71 17.96 0.81 -1.02
CA THR A 71 18.83 0.66 -2.20
C THR A 71 19.03 1.98 -2.93
N ASP A 72 18.25 3.00 -2.58
CA ASP A 72 18.30 4.33 -3.17
C ASP A 72 19.14 5.27 -2.27
N PRO A 73 20.29 5.77 -2.76
CA PRO A 73 21.09 6.74 -2.02
C PRO A 73 20.33 8.03 -1.67
N GLU A 74 19.42 8.51 -2.53
CA GLU A 74 18.69 9.76 -2.30
C GLU A 74 17.75 9.64 -1.09
N VAL A 75 17.09 8.49 -0.93
CA VAL A 75 16.28 8.18 0.26
C VAL A 75 17.14 8.18 1.52
N VAL A 76 18.32 7.55 1.46
CA VAL A 76 19.25 7.49 2.60
C VAL A 76 19.71 8.89 3.00
N ASP A 77 20.10 9.72 2.04
CA ASP A 77 20.62 11.05 2.30
C ASP A 77 19.52 11.99 2.80
N THR A 78 18.30 11.89 2.25
CA THR A 78 17.12 12.64 2.70
C THR A 78 16.80 12.33 4.17
N LEU A 79 16.75 11.06 4.54
CA LEU A 79 16.45 10.65 5.92
C LEU A 79 17.53 11.11 6.90
N ARG A 80 18.81 10.99 6.52
CA ARG A 80 19.91 11.48 7.36
C ARG A 80 19.90 12.99 7.53
N ALA A 81 19.56 13.74 6.49
CA ALA A 81 19.43 15.20 6.56
C ALA A 81 18.32 15.62 7.54
N ARG A 82 17.30 14.77 7.72
CA ARG A 82 16.22 14.93 8.69
C ARG A 82 16.53 14.34 10.08
N GLY A 83 17.74 13.84 10.30
CA GLY A 83 18.19 13.31 11.60
C GLY A 83 17.91 11.83 11.84
N TYR A 84 17.37 11.11 10.87
CA TYR A 84 17.05 9.69 10.99
C TYR A 84 18.25 8.78 10.68
N GLU A 85 18.34 7.63 11.36
CA GLU A 85 19.34 6.60 11.03
C GLU A 85 18.90 5.83 9.77
N ALA A 86 19.57 6.09 8.66
CA ALA A 86 19.35 5.37 7.39
C ALA A 86 20.66 4.88 6.78
N HIS A 87 20.64 3.69 6.16
CA HIS A 87 21.81 3.11 5.50
C HIS A 87 21.46 2.46 4.17
N HIS A 88 22.40 2.57 3.22
CA HIS A 88 22.30 1.81 1.99
C HIS A 88 22.41 0.30 2.30
N THR A 89 21.57 -0.53 1.70
CA THR A 89 21.46 -1.99 1.95
C THR A 89 22.77 -2.75 1.72
N ARG A 90 23.67 -2.22 0.88
CA ARG A 90 25.01 -2.78 0.60
C ARG A 90 26.16 -2.14 1.38
N SER A 91 25.90 -1.11 2.17
CA SER A 91 26.93 -0.48 3.00
C SER A 91 27.27 -1.36 4.20
N LEU A 92 28.49 -1.30 4.72
CA LEU A 92 28.89 -2.09 5.91
C LEU A 92 27.97 -1.82 7.11
N ARG A 93 27.53 -0.56 7.30
CA ARG A 93 26.57 -0.19 8.35
C ARG A 93 25.20 -0.81 8.11
N GLY A 94 24.69 -0.77 6.87
CA GLY A 94 23.41 -1.38 6.51
C GLY A 94 23.41 -2.90 6.65
N LEU A 95 24.48 -3.58 6.19
CA LEU A 95 24.65 -5.02 6.34
C LEU A 95 24.71 -5.42 7.82
N ARG A 96 25.47 -4.68 8.64
CA ARG A 96 25.58 -4.91 10.08
C ARG A 96 24.25 -4.66 10.81
N ALA A 97 23.54 -3.59 10.46
CA ALA A 97 22.24 -3.27 11.05
C ALA A 97 21.24 -4.40 10.76
N ASN A 98 21.10 -4.81 9.50
CA ASN A 98 20.19 -5.90 9.12
C ASN A 98 20.54 -7.24 9.79
N LEU A 99 21.83 -7.60 9.81
CA LEU A 99 22.29 -8.85 10.42
C LEU A 99 22.13 -8.89 11.94
N ARG A 100 22.12 -7.74 12.61
CA ARG A 100 21.92 -7.63 14.06
C ARG A 100 20.48 -7.37 14.47
N ALA A 101 19.65 -6.85 13.57
CA ALA A 101 18.28 -6.46 13.90
C ALA A 101 17.50 -7.65 14.45
N GLY A 102 16.87 -7.46 15.60
CA GLY A 102 15.94 -8.42 16.20
C GLY A 102 14.58 -8.41 15.48
N VAL A 103 14.21 -7.30 14.87
CA VAL A 103 12.96 -7.15 14.10
C VAL A 103 13.23 -6.57 12.71
N VAL A 104 12.63 -7.17 11.69
CA VAL A 104 12.62 -6.67 10.32
C VAL A 104 11.19 -6.40 9.86
N LEU A 105 10.95 -5.19 9.35
CA LEU A 105 9.63 -4.71 8.96
C LEU A 105 9.61 -4.33 7.48
N PHE A 106 8.61 -4.84 6.77
CA PHE A 106 8.47 -4.67 5.32
C PHE A 106 6.99 -4.73 4.89
N THR A 107 6.67 -4.31 3.66
CA THR A 107 5.28 -4.13 3.20
C THR A 107 4.89 -5.05 2.03
N HIS A 108 5.82 -5.34 1.13
CA HIS A 108 5.58 -6.16 -0.07
C HIS A 108 6.21 -7.55 0.08
N GLY A 109 7.36 -7.63 0.74
CA GLY A 109 8.04 -8.88 1.03
C GLY A 109 9.45 -8.66 1.55
N LEU A 110 10.14 -9.75 1.89
CA LEU A 110 11.47 -9.73 2.50
C LEU A 110 12.56 -9.02 1.66
N ARG A 111 12.32 -8.79 0.37
CA ARG A 111 13.22 -8.01 -0.52
C ARG A 111 13.20 -6.52 -0.25
N ASP A 112 12.22 -6.02 0.50
CA ASP A 112 12.16 -4.62 0.94
C ASP A 112 13.34 -4.25 1.84
N VAL A 113 13.94 -5.27 2.48
CA VAL A 113 15.17 -5.20 3.25
C VAL A 113 16.19 -6.19 2.67
N ASN A 114 17.30 -6.44 3.38
CA ASN A 114 18.24 -7.46 2.95
C ASN A 114 17.71 -8.86 3.31
N LEU A 115 17.02 -9.49 2.35
CA LEU A 115 16.33 -10.77 2.52
C LEU A 115 17.22 -11.84 3.16
N TRP A 116 18.46 -12.05 2.72
CA TRP A 116 19.28 -13.14 3.28
C TRP A 116 19.85 -12.84 4.67
N LEU A 117 20.13 -11.57 5.00
CA LEU A 117 20.65 -11.20 6.33
C LEU A 117 19.58 -11.15 7.41
N SER A 118 18.31 -11.24 7.02
CA SER A 118 17.17 -11.22 7.93
C SER A 118 16.90 -12.56 8.62
N GLY A 119 17.61 -13.63 8.24
CA GLY A 119 17.44 -14.96 8.81
C GLY A 119 17.59 -15.00 10.34
N GLY A 120 16.52 -15.38 11.04
CA GLY A 120 16.49 -15.46 12.51
C GLY A 120 16.10 -14.15 13.21
N ALA A 121 15.85 -13.06 12.47
CA ALA A 121 15.11 -11.92 12.99
C ALA A 121 13.60 -12.21 13.00
N ARG A 122 12.86 -11.48 13.82
CA ARG A 122 11.39 -11.47 13.78
C ARG A 122 10.92 -10.77 12.51
N ALA A 123 10.20 -11.47 11.65
CA ALA A 123 9.74 -10.94 10.37
C ALA A 123 8.30 -10.42 10.45
N VAL A 124 8.12 -9.12 10.20
CA VAL A 124 6.82 -8.44 10.26
C VAL A 124 6.43 -7.90 8.89
N LEU A 125 5.37 -8.47 8.31
CA LEU A 125 4.78 -8.00 7.07
C LEU A 125 3.66 -7.01 7.37
N LEU A 126 3.93 -5.73 7.13
CA LEU A 126 2.98 -4.64 7.30
C LEU A 126 1.91 -4.56 6.19
N TRP A 127 2.06 -5.39 5.16
CA TRP A 127 1.24 -5.40 3.96
C TRP A 127 1.11 -3.99 3.30
N HIS A 128 0.23 -3.85 2.31
CA HIS A 128 0.13 -2.63 1.50
C HIS A 128 -1.30 -2.31 1.00
N GLY A 129 -2.33 -2.85 1.66
CA GLY A 129 -3.73 -2.48 1.40
C GLY A 129 -4.75 -3.60 1.62
N THR A 130 -6.02 -3.24 1.70
CA THR A 130 -7.12 -4.18 1.92
C THR A 130 -7.41 -4.99 0.64
N PRO A 131 -7.22 -6.32 0.63
CA PRO A 131 -7.37 -7.11 -0.59
C PRO A 131 -8.83 -7.20 -1.04
N LEU A 132 -9.17 -6.54 -2.15
CA LEU A 132 -10.38 -6.82 -2.93
C LEU A 132 -10.16 -8.05 -3.83
N LYS A 133 -9.00 -8.08 -4.49
CA LYS A 133 -8.61 -9.06 -5.50
C LYS A 133 -7.94 -10.25 -4.84
N HIS A 134 -8.00 -11.41 -5.49
CA HIS A 134 -7.22 -12.57 -5.07
C HIS A 134 -5.73 -12.23 -4.99
N ILE A 135 -5.09 -12.65 -3.90
CA ILE A 135 -3.67 -12.41 -3.65
C ILE A 135 -2.90 -13.72 -3.65
N SER A 136 -1.65 -13.65 -4.07
CA SER A 136 -0.69 -14.75 -4.04
C SER A 136 -1.27 -16.10 -4.50
N TRP A 137 -1.49 -17.05 -3.59
CA TRP A 137 -1.88 -18.44 -3.88
C TRP A 137 -3.27 -18.58 -4.47
N ASP A 138 -4.14 -17.60 -4.26
CA ASP A 138 -5.48 -17.55 -4.85
C ASP A 138 -5.48 -16.86 -6.23
N SER A 139 -4.33 -16.31 -6.63
CA SER A 139 -4.11 -15.64 -7.93
C SER A 139 -3.19 -16.50 -8.81
N HIS A 140 -2.22 -15.89 -9.49
CA HIS A 140 -1.39 -16.54 -10.52
C HIS A 140 -0.28 -17.45 -9.96
N PHE A 141 0.02 -17.41 -8.66
CA PHE A 141 1.13 -18.14 -8.05
C PHE A 141 1.12 -19.66 -8.25
N PRO A 142 -0.03 -20.36 -8.29
CA PRO A 142 -0.06 -21.79 -8.59
C PRO A 142 0.59 -22.13 -9.94
N GLY A 143 0.59 -21.20 -10.89
CA GLY A 143 1.21 -21.34 -12.22
C GLY A 143 2.74 -21.16 -12.25
N GLU A 144 3.38 -20.72 -11.15
CA GLU A 144 4.83 -20.54 -11.07
C GLU A 144 5.60 -21.89 -10.98
N PRO A 145 6.88 -21.95 -11.41
CA PRO A 145 7.70 -23.15 -11.28
C PRO A 145 7.85 -23.61 -9.83
N LEU A 146 7.95 -24.94 -9.61
CA LEU A 146 7.99 -25.53 -8.26
C LEU A 146 9.02 -24.88 -7.32
N PRO A 147 10.29 -24.62 -7.71
CA PRO A 147 11.26 -23.99 -6.81
C PRO A 147 10.84 -22.58 -6.35
N VAL A 148 10.20 -21.82 -7.23
CA VAL A 148 9.70 -20.47 -6.94
C VAL A 148 8.53 -20.56 -5.96
N ARG A 149 7.59 -21.49 -6.18
CA ARG A 149 6.48 -21.74 -5.26
C ARG A 149 6.96 -22.17 -3.87
N LEU A 150 7.98 -23.02 -3.79
CA LEU A 150 8.58 -23.42 -2.51
C LEU A 150 9.26 -22.23 -1.82
N ALA A 151 9.96 -21.37 -2.56
CA ALA A 151 10.58 -20.18 -1.99
C ALA A 151 9.54 -19.17 -1.47
N HIS A 152 8.41 -19.01 -2.14
CA HIS A 152 7.29 -18.19 -1.64
C HIS A 152 6.59 -18.80 -0.44
N ALA A 153 6.32 -20.12 -0.46
CA ALA A 153 5.79 -20.83 0.71
C ALA A 153 6.70 -20.61 1.93
N TYR A 154 8.01 -20.79 1.74
CA TYR A 154 9.00 -20.50 2.78
C TYR A 154 8.97 -19.04 3.24
N ALA A 155 8.94 -18.08 2.32
CA ALA A 155 8.93 -16.65 2.65
C ALA A 155 7.69 -16.23 3.46
N HIS A 156 6.56 -16.92 3.30
CA HIS A 156 5.36 -16.70 4.11
C HIS A 156 5.41 -17.47 5.44
N ASP A 157 5.97 -18.67 5.47
CA ASP A 157 6.11 -19.52 6.67
C ASP A 157 7.03 -18.89 7.74
N VAL A 158 8.03 -18.11 7.30
CA VAL A 158 8.94 -17.41 8.22
C VAL A 158 8.35 -16.13 8.82
N LEU A 159 7.13 -15.74 8.47
CA LEU A 159 6.49 -14.53 9.00
C LEU A 159 6.05 -14.76 10.45
N ASP A 160 6.44 -13.85 11.33
CA ASP A 160 5.97 -13.85 12.71
C ASP A 160 4.66 -13.07 12.86
N HIS A 161 4.51 -11.98 12.10
CA HIS A 161 3.32 -11.14 12.10
C HIS A 161 2.96 -10.63 10.71
N ILE A 162 1.65 -10.51 10.47
CA ILE A 162 1.09 -9.85 9.29
C ILE A 162 0.01 -8.87 9.76
N THR A 163 0.20 -7.58 9.53
CA THR A 163 -0.82 -6.60 9.92
C THR A 163 -1.97 -6.61 8.92
N ILE A 164 -3.20 -6.69 9.44
CA ILE A 164 -4.42 -6.67 8.64
C ILE A 164 -5.37 -5.55 9.13
N PRO A 165 -6.25 -5.03 8.25
CA PRO A 165 -7.03 -3.84 8.57
C PRO A 165 -8.29 -4.17 9.37
N ALA A 166 -8.86 -5.37 9.21
CA ALA A 166 -10.06 -5.77 9.92
C ALA A 166 -10.16 -7.30 9.96
N GLU A 167 -10.92 -7.83 10.91
CA GLU A 167 -11.16 -9.27 11.05
C GLU A 167 -11.82 -9.89 9.81
N ALA A 168 -12.66 -9.12 9.09
CA ALA A 168 -13.26 -9.56 7.84
C ALA A 168 -12.23 -9.94 6.75
N MET A 169 -10.98 -9.49 6.88
CA MET A 169 -9.89 -9.82 5.96
C MET A 169 -9.19 -11.14 6.28
N THR A 170 -9.40 -11.71 7.46
CA THR A 170 -8.74 -12.96 7.88
C THR A 170 -8.79 -14.06 6.81
N PRO A 171 -9.96 -14.39 6.20
CA PRO A 171 -10.02 -15.46 5.20
C PRO A 171 -9.16 -15.19 3.96
N ALA A 172 -9.12 -13.94 3.49
CA ALA A 172 -8.35 -13.55 2.31
C ALA A 172 -6.83 -13.70 2.54
N PHE A 173 -6.34 -13.31 3.72
CA PHE A 173 -4.93 -13.48 4.07
C PHE A 173 -4.55 -14.93 4.35
N VAL A 174 -5.39 -15.67 5.09
CA VAL A 174 -5.14 -17.10 5.37
C VAL A 174 -5.09 -17.90 4.08
N SER A 175 -6.08 -17.76 3.19
CA SER A 175 -6.11 -18.49 1.92
C SER A 175 -5.02 -17.99 0.96
N GLY A 176 -4.96 -16.68 0.76
CA GLY A 176 -4.10 -16.07 -0.25
C GLY A 176 -2.61 -16.21 0.06
N LEU A 177 -2.22 -16.18 1.34
CA LEU A 177 -0.81 -16.34 1.74
C LEU A 177 -0.49 -17.75 2.25
N ARG A 178 -1.49 -18.58 2.57
CA ARG A 178 -1.36 -19.90 3.20
C ARG A 178 -0.60 -19.86 4.52
N VAL A 179 -1.04 -18.95 5.39
CA VAL A 179 -0.44 -18.69 6.70
C VAL A 179 -1.38 -19.11 7.83
N ASP A 180 -0.80 -19.38 9.00
CA ASP A 180 -1.56 -19.63 10.21
C ASP A 180 -2.32 -18.34 10.63
N PRO A 181 -3.63 -18.39 10.96
CA PRO A 181 -4.35 -17.21 11.45
C PRO A 181 -3.69 -16.53 12.66
N ASP A 182 -2.93 -17.26 13.49
CA ASP A 182 -2.25 -16.71 14.68
C ASP A 182 -1.14 -15.70 14.35
N VAL A 183 -0.63 -15.67 13.11
CA VAL A 183 0.33 -14.64 12.70
C VAL A 183 -0.36 -13.33 12.33
N LEU A 184 -1.70 -13.31 12.16
CA LEU A 184 -2.42 -12.12 11.75
C LEU A 184 -2.64 -11.16 12.92
N ALA A 185 -2.34 -9.89 12.70
CA ALA A 185 -2.46 -8.82 13.68
C ALA A 185 -3.48 -7.78 13.20
N ILE A 186 -4.69 -7.82 13.75
CA ILE A 186 -5.77 -6.86 13.43
C ILE A 186 -5.46 -5.52 14.09
N THR A 187 -4.65 -4.72 13.42
CA THR A 187 -4.06 -3.47 13.95
C THR A 187 -4.45 -2.24 13.14
N GLY A 188 -5.06 -2.44 11.96
CA GLY A 188 -5.15 -1.36 11.00
C GLY A 188 -3.81 -1.14 10.30
N TYR A 189 -3.77 -0.11 9.47
CA TYR A 189 -2.58 0.28 8.73
C TYR A 189 -1.99 1.58 9.27
N PRO A 190 -0.70 1.63 9.66
CA PRO A 190 -0.04 2.85 10.12
C PRO A 190 -0.19 4.04 9.15
N ARG A 191 -0.23 3.78 7.83
CA ARG A 191 -0.42 4.86 6.84
C ARG A 191 -1.76 5.56 6.93
N ASN A 192 -2.76 4.90 7.52
CA ASN A 192 -4.09 5.45 7.66
C ASN A 192 -4.20 6.43 8.84
N ASP A 193 -3.22 6.44 9.76
CA ASP A 193 -3.13 7.48 10.79
C ASP A 193 -2.86 8.86 10.15
N ALA A 194 -2.10 8.89 9.05
CA ALA A 194 -1.81 10.10 8.27
C ALA A 194 -3.02 10.67 7.53
N LEU A 195 -4.09 9.86 7.34
CA LEU A 195 -5.31 10.32 6.68
C LEU A 195 -6.18 11.16 7.61
N VAL A 196 -6.17 10.82 8.90
CA VAL A 196 -7.05 11.41 9.91
C VAL A 196 -6.33 12.39 10.85
N GLY A 197 -5.01 12.55 10.68
CA GLY A 197 -4.20 13.47 11.48
C GLY A 197 -2.85 13.76 10.86
N SER A 198 -2.21 14.84 11.33
CA SER A 198 -0.85 15.19 10.92
C SER A 198 0.18 14.31 11.63
N ILE A 199 1.14 13.78 10.87
CA ILE A 199 2.28 13.05 11.41
C ILE A 199 3.54 13.90 11.20
N ALA A 200 4.32 14.08 12.26
CA ALA A 200 5.61 14.76 12.18
C ALA A 200 6.51 14.08 11.13
N ASP A 201 7.13 14.86 10.26
CA ASP A 201 7.93 14.37 9.13
C ASP A 201 7.17 13.45 8.15
N GLY A 202 5.84 13.46 8.19
CA GLY A 202 4.99 12.76 7.23
C GLY A 202 5.18 13.26 5.78
N ASP A 203 5.79 14.43 5.60
CA ASP A 203 6.12 15.03 4.31
C ASP A 203 7.38 14.44 3.65
N ILE A 204 8.23 13.71 4.39
CA ILE A 204 9.47 13.14 3.83
C ILE A 204 9.16 12.16 2.70
N GLY A 205 9.87 12.29 1.58
CA GLY A 205 9.70 11.42 0.42
C GLY A 205 8.45 11.74 -0.41
N LEU A 206 7.72 12.81 -0.08
CA LEU A 206 6.64 13.33 -0.92
C LEU A 206 7.17 14.32 -1.95
N ASP A 207 6.49 14.41 -3.09
CA ASP A 207 6.66 15.52 -4.02
C ASP A 207 5.97 16.77 -3.47
N GLY A 208 6.71 17.56 -2.70
CA GLY A 208 6.19 18.77 -2.06
C GLY A 208 5.73 19.85 -3.03
N ALA A 209 6.23 19.87 -4.28
CA ALA A 209 5.77 20.85 -5.27
C ALA A 209 4.39 20.47 -5.80
N SER A 210 4.21 19.20 -6.19
CA SER A 210 2.91 18.69 -6.61
C SER A 210 1.88 18.76 -5.48
N LEU A 211 2.27 18.41 -4.25
CA LEU A 211 1.37 18.49 -3.09
C LEU A 211 0.90 19.92 -2.83
N ARG A 212 1.81 20.90 -2.79
CA ARG A 212 1.43 22.31 -2.60
C ARG A 212 0.49 22.81 -3.70
N ALA A 213 0.75 22.45 -4.96
CA ALA A 213 -0.12 22.83 -6.07
C ALA A 213 -1.53 22.25 -5.93
N VAL A 214 -1.66 21.04 -5.36
CA VAL A 214 -2.96 20.43 -5.06
C VAL A 214 -3.62 21.07 -3.83
N GLU A 215 -2.86 21.39 -2.78
CA GLU A 215 -3.35 22.10 -1.59
C GLU A 215 -3.89 23.49 -1.95
N GLU A 216 -3.18 24.25 -2.79
CA GLU A 216 -3.62 25.54 -3.31
C GLU A 216 -4.92 25.41 -4.10
N LEU A 217 -5.06 24.36 -4.92
CA LEU A 217 -6.27 24.11 -5.67
C LEU A 217 -7.45 23.70 -4.77
N ALA A 218 -7.19 22.89 -3.74
CA ALA A 218 -8.18 22.42 -2.77
C ALA A 218 -8.74 23.55 -1.90
N ALA A 219 -8.02 24.66 -1.77
CA ALA A 219 -8.43 25.79 -0.95
C ALA A 219 -9.65 26.52 -1.55
N ASP A 220 -9.71 26.58 -2.88
CA ASP A 220 -10.71 27.37 -3.62
C ASP A 220 -11.72 26.51 -4.40
N HIS A 221 -11.39 25.24 -4.66
CA HIS A 221 -12.19 24.37 -5.53
C HIS A 221 -12.43 22.98 -4.94
N ARG A 222 -13.49 22.33 -5.42
CA ARG A 222 -13.76 20.95 -5.07
C ARG A 222 -12.85 20.00 -5.83
N LEU A 223 -12.30 19.00 -5.16
CA LEU A 223 -11.38 18.05 -5.77
C LEU A 223 -11.96 16.64 -5.85
N VAL A 224 -11.95 16.08 -7.05
CA VAL A 224 -12.21 14.66 -7.30
C VAL A 224 -10.88 14.00 -7.63
N LEU A 225 -10.43 13.06 -6.81
CA LEU A 225 -9.20 12.33 -7.07
C LEU A 225 -9.51 11.06 -7.83
N SER A 226 -8.91 10.88 -9.02
CA SER A 226 -9.01 9.66 -9.83
C SER A 226 -7.79 8.78 -9.64
N LEU A 227 -8.01 7.57 -9.13
CA LEU A 227 -7.00 6.53 -8.88
C LEU A 227 -7.39 5.22 -9.59
N PRO A 228 -7.25 5.14 -10.92
CA PRO A 228 -7.55 3.92 -11.67
C PRO A 228 -6.53 2.81 -11.40
N THR A 229 -6.95 1.55 -11.47
CA THR A 229 -6.04 0.41 -11.37
C THR A 229 -5.34 0.16 -12.72
N PHE A 230 -4.08 -0.28 -12.69
CA PHE A 230 -3.39 -0.87 -13.83
C PHE A 230 -4.12 -2.08 -14.44
N ARG A 231 -4.08 -2.18 -15.78
CA ARG A 231 -4.51 -3.36 -16.54
C ARG A 231 -3.30 -4.06 -17.16
N ASP A 232 -3.17 -5.37 -16.93
CA ASP A 232 -2.08 -6.17 -17.51
C ASP A 232 -2.11 -6.21 -19.06
N ALA A 233 -3.30 -6.04 -19.66
CA ALA A 233 -3.50 -5.99 -21.10
C ALA A 233 -3.03 -4.67 -21.76
N GLY A 234 -2.67 -3.65 -20.96
CA GLY A 234 -2.21 -2.35 -21.44
C GLY A 234 -3.30 -1.36 -21.86
N GLU A 235 -4.57 -1.72 -21.69
CA GLU A 235 -5.71 -0.82 -21.93
C GLU A 235 -5.92 0.10 -20.73
N SER A 236 -5.90 1.42 -20.93
CA SER A 236 -6.19 2.37 -19.86
C SER A 236 -7.68 2.69 -19.78
N VAL A 237 -8.27 2.62 -18.58
CA VAL A 237 -9.63 3.15 -18.37
C VAL A 237 -9.71 4.66 -18.58
N LEU A 238 -8.58 5.35 -18.49
CA LEU A 238 -8.52 6.79 -18.71
C LEU A 238 -8.81 7.15 -20.16
N GLU A 239 -8.46 6.25 -21.10
CA GLU A 239 -8.75 6.42 -22.53
C GLU A 239 -10.24 6.24 -22.87
N THR A 240 -11.02 5.63 -21.96
CA THR A 240 -12.46 5.44 -22.18
C THR A 240 -13.29 6.60 -21.66
N LEU A 241 -12.68 7.60 -21.01
CA LEU A 241 -13.37 8.75 -20.44
C LEU A 241 -13.79 9.75 -21.52
N ASP A 242 -15.05 10.18 -21.46
CA ASP A 242 -15.53 11.34 -22.21
C ASP A 242 -15.04 12.62 -21.51
N THR A 243 -13.78 12.97 -21.79
CA THR A 243 -13.09 14.09 -21.15
C THR A 243 -13.76 15.44 -21.42
N ALA A 244 -14.36 15.64 -22.59
CA ALA A 244 -15.08 16.87 -22.92
C ALA A 244 -16.33 17.03 -22.05
N ALA A 245 -17.17 16.00 -21.96
CA ALA A 245 -18.37 16.06 -21.11
C ALA A 245 -18.03 16.13 -19.61
N LEU A 246 -16.92 15.50 -19.18
CA LEU A 246 -16.41 15.62 -17.82
C LEU A 246 -15.95 17.04 -17.53
N ASP A 247 -15.21 17.67 -18.43
CA ASP A 247 -14.70 19.04 -18.26
C ASP A 247 -15.85 20.04 -18.10
N GLU A 248 -16.86 19.97 -18.96
CA GLU A 248 -18.08 20.80 -18.86
C GLU A 248 -18.81 20.58 -17.53
N LEU A 249 -18.88 19.34 -17.04
CA LEU A 249 -19.52 19.03 -15.76
C LEU A 249 -18.72 19.57 -14.58
N LEU A 250 -17.41 19.40 -14.59
CA LEU A 250 -16.51 19.89 -13.54
C LEU A 250 -16.53 21.43 -13.48
N GLU A 251 -16.57 22.11 -14.63
CA GLU A 251 -16.69 23.56 -14.69
C GLU A 251 -18.00 24.06 -14.04
N ARG A 252 -19.14 23.41 -14.33
CA ARG A 252 -20.44 23.78 -13.73
C ARG A 252 -20.47 23.67 -12.21
N HIS A 253 -19.68 22.75 -11.64
CA HIS A 253 -19.61 22.48 -10.20
C HIS A 253 -18.42 23.14 -9.51
N ASP A 254 -17.64 23.96 -10.25
CA ASP A 254 -16.35 24.51 -9.83
C ASP A 254 -15.43 23.47 -9.15
N ALA A 255 -15.27 22.34 -9.85
CA ALA A 255 -14.50 21.20 -9.41
C ALA A 255 -13.32 20.91 -10.34
N TYR A 256 -12.35 20.15 -9.85
CA TYR A 256 -11.25 19.60 -10.63
C TYR A 256 -11.18 18.08 -10.49
N LEU A 257 -10.88 17.40 -11.58
CA LEU A 257 -10.52 15.99 -11.59
C LEU A 257 -9.01 15.85 -11.63
N LEU A 258 -8.43 15.36 -10.55
CA LEU A 258 -7.00 15.08 -10.44
C LEU A 258 -6.74 13.62 -10.76
N VAL A 259 -6.09 13.33 -11.87
CA VAL A 259 -5.84 11.96 -12.32
C VAL A 259 -4.41 11.57 -12.00
N LYS A 260 -4.24 10.65 -11.05
CA LYS A 260 -2.94 10.06 -10.77
C LYS A 260 -2.86 8.67 -11.41
N PRO A 261 -2.05 8.49 -12.48
CA PRO A 261 -1.86 7.19 -13.10
C PRO A 261 -1.13 6.21 -12.18
N HIS A 262 -1.25 4.93 -12.52
CA HIS A 262 -0.45 3.89 -11.91
C HIS A 262 1.03 4.02 -12.36
N PRO A 263 2.03 3.76 -11.50
CA PRO A 263 3.45 3.86 -11.88
C PRO A 263 3.88 3.00 -13.09
N ASN A 264 3.17 1.90 -13.36
CA ASN A 264 3.42 1.03 -14.51
C ASN A 264 2.66 1.43 -15.77
N GLU A 265 1.81 2.45 -15.69
CA GLU A 265 0.97 2.95 -16.78
C GLU A 265 0.92 4.48 -16.69
N PRO A 266 2.08 5.16 -16.85
CA PRO A 266 2.13 6.61 -16.76
C PRO A 266 1.30 7.24 -17.87
N LEU A 267 0.64 8.34 -17.56
CA LEU A 267 -0.11 9.13 -18.53
C LEU A 267 0.82 9.66 -19.63
N GLU A 268 0.44 9.43 -20.89
CA GLU A 268 1.06 10.12 -22.02
C GLU A 268 0.58 11.60 -22.07
N SER A 269 1.44 12.47 -22.57
CA SER A 269 1.12 13.90 -22.73
C SER A 269 -0.08 14.08 -23.66
N GLY A 270 -1.14 14.73 -23.18
CA GLY A 270 -2.37 14.96 -23.95
C GLY A 270 -3.38 13.81 -23.92
N ALA A 271 -3.14 12.75 -23.15
CA ALA A 271 -4.10 11.65 -22.95
C ALA A 271 -5.38 12.10 -22.21
N LEU A 272 -5.33 13.23 -21.52
CA LEU A 272 -6.47 13.88 -20.88
C LEU A 272 -6.62 15.28 -21.47
N ALA A 273 -7.83 15.62 -21.90
CA ALA A 273 -8.20 16.94 -22.40
C ALA A 273 -9.13 17.65 -21.41
N GLY A 274 -9.11 18.98 -21.38
CA GLY A 274 -9.96 19.79 -20.51
C GLY A 274 -9.18 20.66 -19.52
N ASP A 275 -9.74 21.82 -19.19
CA ASP A 275 -9.11 22.80 -18.29
C ASP A 275 -9.27 22.41 -16.81
N ARG A 276 -10.28 21.60 -16.50
CA ARG A 276 -10.63 21.08 -15.16
C ARG A 276 -10.11 19.66 -14.90
N ILE A 277 -9.43 19.04 -15.85
CA ILE A 277 -8.83 17.71 -15.71
C ILE A 277 -7.31 17.81 -15.68
N ARG A 278 -6.68 17.42 -14.58
CA ARG A 278 -5.23 17.54 -14.38
C ARG A 278 -4.58 16.20 -14.11
N GLY A 279 -3.61 15.82 -14.95
CA GLY A 279 -2.73 14.69 -14.70
C GLY A 279 -1.71 15.02 -13.60
N LEU A 280 -1.55 14.12 -12.63
CA LEU A 280 -0.50 14.20 -11.62
C LEU A 280 0.66 13.26 -11.97
N PRO A 281 1.90 13.56 -11.55
CA PRO A 281 3.00 12.60 -11.71
C PRO A 281 2.69 11.28 -11.00
N ALA A 282 3.01 10.15 -11.65
CA ALA A 282 2.79 8.82 -11.07
C ALA A 282 3.57 8.60 -9.76
N SER A 283 4.64 9.37 -9.55
CA SER A 283 5.48 9.36 -8.36
C SER A 283 4.83 9.98 -7.12
N VAL A 284 3.80 10.83 -7.27
CA VAL A 284 3.15 11.48 -6.12
C VAL A 284 2.49 10.43 -5.23
N ASP A 285 2.69 10.52 -3.92
CA ASP A 285 2.05 9.60 -2.98
C ASP A 285 0.54 9.84 -2.96
N SER A 286 -0.25 8.80 -3.23
CA SER A 286 -1.70 8.90 -3.20
C SER A 286 -2.23 9.20 -1.79
N HIS A 287 -1.61 8.66 -0.74
CA HIS A 287 -2.10 8.83 0.63
C HIS A 287 -1.96 10.27 1.13
N ALA A 288 -1.04 11.06 0.56
CA ALA A 288 -0.95 12.49 0.83
C ALA A 288 -2.06 13.30 0.12
N LEU A 289 -2.60 12.78 -0.99
CA LEU A 289 -3.65 13.43 -1.76
C LEU A 289 -5.06 13.09 -1.25
N LEU A 290 -5.26 11.89 -0.68
CA LEU A 290 -6.57 11.44 -0.22
C LEU A 290 -7.27 12.45 0.71
N PRO A 291 -6.63 13.04 1.74
CA PRO A 291 -7.27 14.00 2.63
C PRO A 291 -7.67 15.32 1.95
N LEU A 292 -7.09 15.64 0.79
CA LEU A 292 -7.37 16.84 0.02
C LEU A 292 -8.56 16.67 -0.94
N ALA A 293 -8.98 15.43 -1.20
CA ALA A 293 -10.07 15.13 -2.15
C ALA A 293 -11.44 15.09 -1.47
N ASP A 294 -12.42 15.76 -2.05
CA ASP A 294 -13.83 15.73 -1.63
C ASP A 294 -14.56 14.46 -2.08
N ALA A 295 -14.11 13.86 -3.18
CA ALA A 295 -14.59 12.56 -3.66
C ALA A 295 -13.46 11.75 -4.29
N LEU A 296 -13.60 10.42 -4.24
CA LEU A 296 -12.70 9.49 -4.91
C LEU A 296 -13.39 8.88 -6.13
N LEU A 297 -12.77 9.01 -7.31
CA LEU A 297 -13.09 8.23 -8.50
C LEU A 297 -12.09 7.06 -8.60
N THR A 298 -12.57 5.82 -8.58
CA THR A 298 -11.70 4.66 -8.72
C THR A 298 -12.44 3.51 -9.40
N ASP A 299 -11.80 2.35 -9.50
CA ASP A 299 -12.36 1.14 -10.07
C ASP A 299 -12.21 -0.01 -9.04
N TYR A 300 -11.28 -0.92 -9.29
CA TYR A 300 -11.01 -2.10 -8.46
C TYR A 300 -9.87 -1.85 -7.46
N SER A 301 -9.48 -0.61 -7.21
CA SER A 301 -8.34 -0.29 -6.36
C SER A 301 -8.67 -0.47 -4.88
N SER A 302 -7.80 -1.12 -4.12
CA SER A 302 -7.97 -1.23 -2.66
C SER A 302 -7.94 0.12 -1.91
N VAL A 303 -7.51 1.20 -2.58
CA VAL A 303 -7.39 2.53 -1.97
C VAL A 303 -8.72 3.07 -1.46
N PHE A 304 -9.86 2.65 -2.02
CA PHE A 304 -11.15 3.12 -1.52
C PHE A 304 -11.38 2.69 -0.08
N PHE A 305 -10.92 1.50 0.34
CA PHE A 305 -11.06 1.06 1.73
C PHE A 305 -10.37 2.03 2.69
N ASP A 306 -9.17 2.51 2.36
CA ASP A 306 -8.48 3.52 3.17
C ASP A 306 -9.23 4.85 3.13
N TYR A 307 -9.71 5.27 1.96
CA TYR A 307 -10.48 6.52 1.79
C TYR A 307 -11.80 6.54 2.56
N LEU A 308 -12.42 5.39 2.83
CA LEU A 308 -13.62 5.30 3.68
C LEU A 308 -13.39 5.85 5.10
N LEU A 309 -12.15 5.89 5.58
CA LEU A 309 -11.83 6.50 6.87
C LEU A 309 -12.07 8.02 6.91
N LEU A 310 -12.11 8.68 5.75
CA LEU A 310 -12.44 10.10 5.62
C LEU A 310 -13.96 10.36 5.59
N ASP A 311 -14.77 9.30 5.47
CA ASP A 311 -16.23 9.37 5.33
C ASP A 311 -16.72 10.24 4.16
N ARG A 312 -16.03 10.16 3.03
CA ARG A 312 -16.32 10.95 1.82
C ARG A 312 -16.84 10.08 0.67
N PRO A 313 -17.59 10.66 -0.29
CA PRO A 313 -18.13 9.93 -1.43
C PRO A 313 -17.08 9.19 -2.26
N VAL A 314 -17.43 7.99 -2.72
CA VAL A 314 -16.64 7.20 -3.67
C VAL A 314 -17.50 6.89 -4.89
N LEU A 315 -16.95 7.08 -6.08
CA LEU A 315 -17.54 6.76 -7.38
C LEU A 315 -16.70 5.66 -8.03
N PHE A 316 -17.35 4.59 -8.46
CA PHE A 316 -16.68 3.45 -9.08
C PHE A 316 -16.94 3.47 -10.59
N TYR A 317 -15.90 3.68 -11.40
CA TYR A 317 -15.99 3.57 -12.86
C TYR A 317 -15.37 2.25 -13.31
N ALA A 318 -16.24 1.29 -13.61
CA ALA A 318 -15.89 -0.11 -13.84
C ALA A 318 -16.46 -0.63 -15.17
N PRO A 319 -16.09 -0.04 -16.33
CA PRO A 319 -16.63 -0.42 -17.63
C PRO A 319 -16.28 -1.87 -18.02
N ASP A 320 -15.19 -2.41 -17.47
CA ASP A 320 -14.69 -3.76 -17.75
C ASP A 320 -14.82 -4.74 -16.58
N LEU A 321 -15.79 -4.52 -15.68
CA LEU A 321 -15.97 -5.28 -14.42
C LEU A 321 -15.96 -6.79 -14.63
N GLU A 322 -16.75 -7.30 -15.58
CA GLU A 322 -16.88 -8.74 -15.81
C GLU A 322 -15.56 -9.37 -16.27
N ARG A 323 -14.87 -8.70 -17.22
CA ARG A 323 -13.54 -9.13 -17.69
C ARG A 323 -12.54 -9.10 -16.53
N TYR A 324 -12.49 -8.00 -15.81
CA TYR A 324 -11.53 -7.79 -14.73
C TYR A 324 -11.73 -8.80 -13.58
N ARG A 325 -12.99 -9.07 -13.21
CA ARG A 325 -13.35 -10.08 -12.21
C ARG A 325 -12.93 -11.48 -12.67
N ALA A 326 -13.14 -11.83 -13.94
CA ALA A 326 -12.74 -13.12 -14.49
C ALA A 326 -11.21 -13.33 -14.51
N GLU A 327 -10.44 -12.27 -14.77
CA GLU A 327 -8.97 -12.33 -14.84
C GLU A 327 -8.30 -12.31 -13.46
N ARG A 328 -8.77 -11.43 -12.56
CA ARG A 328 -8.08 -11.16 -11.29
C ARG A 328 -8.67 -11.91 -10.10
N GLY A 329 -9.96 -12.27 -10.16
CA GLY A 329 -10.71 -12.85 -9.05
C GLY A 329 -10.92 -11.86 -7.89
N PHE A 330 -12.08 -11.92 -7.22
CA PHE A 330 -12.39 -11.08 -6.05
C PHE A 330 -12.77 -11.95 -4.85
N TYR A 331 -12.36 -11.53 -3.66
CA TYR A 331 -12.73 -12.18 -2.39
C TYR A 331 -14.17 -11.89 -1.95
N PHE A 332 -14.76 -10.83 -2.48
CA PHE A 332 -16.08 -10.35 -2.11
C PHE A 332 -16.89 -10.07 -3.36
N ASP A 333 -18.22 -10.09 -3.22
CA ASP A 333 -19.04 -9.54 -4.29
C ASP A 333 -18.80 -8.03 -4.40
N TYR A 334 -18.44 -7.60 -5.61
CA TYR A 334 -18.05 -6.21 -5.87
C TYR A 334 -19.16 -5.23 -5.51
N ASP A 335 -20.41 -5.53 -5.87
CA ASP A 335 -21.53 -4.61 -5.66
C ASP A 335 -21.93 -4.55 -4.18
N GLU A 336 -21.61 -5.58 -3.37
CA GLU A 336 -21.84 -5.59 -1.91
C GLU A 336 -20.84 -4.74 -1.13
N VAL A 337 -19.59 -4.63 -1.62
CA VAL A 337 -18.48 -4.01 -0.88
C VAL A 337 -18.05 -2.65 -1.42
N THR A 338 -18.67 -2.16 -2.49
CA THR A 338 -18.38 -0.84 -3.07
C THR A 338 -19.46 0.17 -2.67
N PRO A 339 -19.22 1.00 -1.64
CA PRO A 339 -20.27 1.85 -1.06
C PRO A 339 -20.44 3.16 -1.82
N GLY A 340 -20.86 3.07 -3.08
CA GLY A 340 -20.98 4.18 -4.00
C GLY A 340 -21.60 3.78 -5.33
N PRO A 341 -21.98 4.74 -6.17
CA PRO A 341 -22.48 4.44 -7.51
C PRO A 341 -21.40 3.72 -8.33
N VAL A 342 -21.79 2.62 -8.98
CA VAL A 342 -20.97 1.89 -9.96
C VAL A 342 -21.44 2.26 -11.36
N ALA A 343 -20.60 3.00 -12.08
CA ALA A 343 -20.82 3.39 -13.47
C ALA A 343 -20.05 2.45 -14.42
N ARG A 344 -20.73 1.95 -15.45
CA ARG A 344 -20.13 1.12 -16.51
C ARG A 344 -20.02 1.88 -17.84
N THR A 345 -20.62 3.07 -17.93
CA THR A 345 -20.63 3.91 -19.13
C THR A 345 -20.38 5.39 -18.78
N ASN A 346 -19.95 6.20 -19.75
CA ASN A 346 -19.78 7.65 -19.54
C ASN A 346 -21.07 8.36 -19.09
N PRO A 347 -22.26 8.08 -19.67
CA PRO A 347 -23.50 8.69 -19.18
C PRO A 347 -23.79 8.37 -17.71
N GLU A 348 -23.57 7.13 -17.27
CA GLU A 348 -23.71 6.74 -15.86
C GLU A 348 -22.68 7.43 -14.97
N LEU A 349 -21.43 7.54 -15.44
CA LEU A 349 -20.34 8.22 -14.75
C LEU A 349 -20.68 9.69 -14.52
N LEU A 350 -21.08 10.40 -15.57
CA LEU A 350 -21.46 11.81 -15.53
C LEU A 350 -22.67 12.02 -14.61
N ALA A 351 -23.72 11.20 -14.72
CA ALA A 351 -24.90 11.32 -13.87
C ALA A 351 -24.62 11.00 -12.39
N ALA A 352 -23.68 10.10 -12.10
CA ALA A 352 -23.27 9.81 -10.74
C ALA A 352 -22.39 10.92 -10.16
N LEU A 353 -21.46 11.44 -10.95
CA LEU A 353 -20.59 12.55 -10.55
C LEU A 353 -21.38 13.84 -10.34
N ASP A 354 -22.33 14.15 -11.24
CA ASP A 354 -23.24 15.30 -11.10
C ASP A 354 -24.02 15.26 -9.78
N ARG A 355 -24.44 14.06 -9.33
CA ARG A 355 -25.12 13.89 -8.04
C ARG A 355 -24.20 14.05 -6.85
N ILE A 356 -22.95 13.55 -6.93
CA ILE A 356 -21.93 13.69 -5.87
C ILE A 356 -21.50 15.16 -5.73
N LEU A 357 -21.41 15.89 -6.84
CA LEU A 357 -21.07 17.30 -6.86
C LEU A 357 -22.29 18.22 -6.65
N GLY A 358 -23.49 17.74 -6.91
CA GLY A 358 -24.72 18.49 -6.71
C GLY A 358 -25.10 18.65 -5.23
N PRO A 359 -26.19 19.40 -4.95
CA PRO A 359 -26.73 19.57 -3.61
C PRO A 359 -27.53 18.36 -3.10
N GLU A 360 -27.57 17.25 -3.85
CA GLU A 360 -28.32 16.06 -3.44
C GLU A 360 -27.76 15.46 -2.15
N ALA A 361 -28.66 14.91 -1.32
CA ALA A 361 -28.26 14.16 -0.14
C ALA A 361 -27.46 12.92 -0.53
N ASP A 362 -26.39 12.64 0.21
CA ASP A 362 -25.54 11.50 0.00
C ASP A 362 -26.26 10.18 0.35
N LYS A 363 -26.77 9.51 -0.70
CA LYS A 363 -27.54 8.27 -0.58
C LYS A 363 -26.69 7.06 -0.15
N PHE A 364 -25.36 7.18 -0.16
CA PHE A 364 -24.44 6.08 0.12
C PHE A 364 -23.79 6.16 1.50
N ALA A 365 -24.10 7.18 2.32
CA ALA A 365 -23.51 7.35 3.65
C ALA A 365 -23.70 6.13 4.58
N ALA A 366 -24.90 5.54 4.60
CA ALA A 366 -25.18 4.34 5.40
C ALA A 366 -24.37 3.13 4.90
N GLU A 367 -24.23 2.99 3.58
CA GLU A 367 -23.45 1.91 2.98
C GLU A 367 -21.95 2.09 3.22
N ARG A 368 -21.44 3.32 3.13
CA ARG A 368 -20.05 3.64 3.49
C ARG A 368 -19.77 3.31 4.93
N THR A 369 -20.69 3.63 5.84
CA THR A 369 -20.55 3.26 7.26
C THR A 369 -20.48 1.74 7.42
N ARG A 370 -21.40 0.99 6.80
CA ARG A 370 -21.42 -0.48 6.84
C ARG A 370 -20.10 -1.09 6.34
N VAL A 371 -19.62 -0.64 5.18
CA VAL A 371 -18.38 -1.16 4.58
C VAL A 371 -17.17 -0.74 5.43
N ARG A 372 -17.10 0.52 5.88
CA ARG A 372 -16.02 1.02 6.75
C ARG A 372 -15.90 0.20 8.03
N GLU A 373 -16.99 -0.05 8.73
CA GLU A 373 -16.99 -0.81 9.99
C GLU A 373 -16.59 -2.28 9.79
N ARG A 374 -16.91 -2.86 8.63
CA ARG A 374 -16.57 -4.25 8.30
C ARG A 374 -15.12 -4.41 7.86
N PHE A 375 -14.58 -3.46 7.10
CA PHE A 375 -13.34 -3.63 6.33
C PHE A 375 -12.19 -2.75 6.79
N CYS A 376 -12.45 -1.73 7.61
CA CYS A 376 -11.45 -0.76 8.07
C CYS A 376 -11.32 -0.82 9.59
N ASP A 377 -10.10 -0.62 10.08
CA ASP A 377 -9.90 -0.33 11.50
C ASP A 377 -10.23 1.14 11.75
N THR A 378 -11.28 1.44 12.50
CA THR A 378 -11.67 2.81 12.86
C THR A 378 -10.99 3.31 14.13
N ARG A 379 -10.25 2.45 14.85
CA ARG A 379 -9.51 2.84 16.06
C ARG A 379 -8.32 3.74 15.69
N PRO A 380 -7.99 4.75 16.52
CA PRO A 380 -6.81 5.57 16.32
C PRO A 380 -5.52 4.78 16.63
N ASP A 381 -4.38 5.44 16.44
CA ASP A 381 -3.05 4.99 16.87
C ASP A 381 -2.66 3.62 16.28
N ARG A 382 -2.92 3.39 15.00
CA ARG A 382 -2.64 2.11 14.34
C ARG A 382 -1.15 1.78 14.39
N ALA A 383 -0.28 2.78 14.21
CA ALA A 383 1.16 2.61 14.36
C ALA A 383 1.56 2.12 15.76
N GLU A 384 1.00 2.70 16.82
CA GLU A 384 1.22 2.27 18.21
C GLU A 384 0.74 0.83 18.45
N ARG A 385 -0.41 0.48 17.88
CA ARG A 385 -0.97 -0.88 18.02
C ARG A 385 -0.12 -1.93 17.32
N VAL A 386 0.48 -1.59 16.18
CA VAL A 386 1.48 -2.44 15.53
C VAL A 386 2.72 -2.57 16.42
N PHE A 387 3.25 -1.46 16.94
CA PHE A 387 4.40 -1.47 17.84
C PHE A 387 4.20 -2.40 19.05
N ARG A 388 3.07 -2.24 19.77
CA ARG A 388 2.72 -3.09 20.91
C ARG A 388 2.59 -4.56 20.53
N THR A 389 1.96 -4.85 19.40
CA THR A 389 1.84 -6.23 18.90
C THR A 389 3.21 -6.89 18.76
N ILE A 390 4.17 -6.17 18.18
CA ILE A 390 5.54 -6.65 17.97
C ILE A 390 6.26 -6.83 19.32
N ARG A 391 6.11 -5.89 20.27
CA ARG A 391 6.73 -5.95 21.59
C ARG A 391 6.15 -7.05 22.48
N ASP A 392 4.83 -7.16 22.58
CA ASP A 392 4.16 -8.13 23.46
C ASP A 392 4.44 -9.58 23.06
N HIS A 393 4.73 -9.81 21.78
CA HIS A 393 5.11 -11.13 21.28
C HIS A 393 6.53 -11.57 21.74
N GLU A 394 7.38 -10.66 22.23
CA GLU A 394 8.64 -11.02 22.91
C GLU A 394 8.40 -11.91 24.13
N ASN A 395 7.24 -11.79 24.79
CA ASN A 395 6.90 -12.57 25.98
C ASN A 395 6.34 -13.97 25.70
N LYS A 396 5.95 -14.30 24.45
CA LYS A 396 5.29 -15.58 24.12
C LYS A 396 6.17 -16.60 23.39
N LYS A 397 7.22 -16.18 22.69
CA LYS A 397 8.13 -17.10 21.97
C LYS A 397 9.48 -17.26 22.68
N VAL A 398 9.47 -17.83 23.89
CA VAL A 398 10.56 -18.75 24.27
C VAL A 398 10.25 -20.07 23.54
N ARG A 399 10.48 -20.09 22.22
CA ARG A 399 10.46 -21.35 21.46
C ARG A 399 11.81 -22.02 21.68
N ILE A 400 11.82 -22.91 22.67
CA ILE A 400 12.84 -23.93 22.85
C ILE A 400 12.82 -24.80 21.59
N SER A 401 14.00 -24.97 20.97
CA SER A 401 14.27 -25.92 19.89
C SER A 401 13.81 -27.33 20.25
N PRO A 402 13.53 -28.15 19.23
CA PRO A 402 14.53 -29.14 18.83
C PRO A 402 15.28 -28.77 17.55
#